data_AF-A0A843CV40-F1
#
_entry.id   AF-A0A843CV40-F1
#
_cell.length_a   1.000
_cell.length_b   1.000
_cell.length_c   1.000
_cell.angle_alpha   90.00
_cell.angle_beta   90.00
_cell.angle_gamma   90.00
#
_symmetry.space_group_name_H-M   'P 1'
#
loop_
_entity.id
_entity.type
_entity.pdbx_description
1 polymer ?
#
loop_
_entity_poly.entity_id
_entity_poly.type
_entity_poly.pdbx_seq_one_letter_code
_entity_poly.pdbx_strand_id
1 'polypeptide(L)'
;MEIHQIPKVPLGEHRYERRYTKPGVHPYETVKWDFRDATITDHKGQVIFEQKKVEVPAFWSQTATNIVASKYFRGRLGTTERESSVRHLLDRVAKTITRWGVKGRYFQDEEEAQSFEAELTHILLHQLAAFNSPVWFNVGVEEHPQCSACFINSVHDDMRSIMNLAVTEGMLFKYGSGTGSNLSSLRSSKEHLSTGGKASGPVSFMKGFDAFAGVIKSGGRTRRAAKMVILNVDHPDIVDFIWSKANEEKKAWALIDAGYDGSVDGEAYGSVFFQNANHSVRVTDDFMHAAMENKDWQTHYITNRKVADTFKAADLMRQMAEAAYICGDPGIQFDTTVNEWNPCSNTDRINASNPCSEYMFLDDSACNLASLNLMKFRTVEGEFDVDSFKHAVEIVITAQEILVDNASYPTPAIEKNSHDYRPLGMGYANLGALLMSLGIPYDSEKGRNYSAAISALMSGHAYAISSLIAKRLGPFRGYASNEKPFLNVIGMHRSHAYKIPRDDVPRDLVEAAAKSWDEALSLGERFGFRNAQIS
;
A
#
# COMPACT_ATOMS: atom_id res chain seq x y z
N MET A 1 10.22 31.40 12.72
CA MET A 1 9.32 30.37 13.30
C MET A 1 9.66 30.29 14.77
N GLU A 2 8.81 30.85 15.64
CA GLU A 2 8.97 30.64 17.08
C GLU A 2 8.90 29.14 17.36
N ILE A 3 9.95 28.61 17.98
CA ILE A 3 10.00 27.22 18.45
C ILE A 3 9.04 27.17 19.63
N HIS A 4 7.75 26.97 19.37
CA HIS A 4 6.82 26.60 20.45
C HIS A 4 7.40 25.38 21.14
N GLN A 5 7.75 25.52 22.43
CA GLN A 5 8.21 24.40 23.24
C GLN A 5 7.20 23.27 23.12
N ILE A 6 7.64 22.12 22.60
CA ILE A 6 6.80 20.94 22.45
C ILE A 6 6.37 20.51 23.86
N PRO A 7 5.06 20.45 24.15
CA PRO A 7 4.59 19.94 25.43
C PRO A 7 5.11 18.52 25.59
N LYS A 8 5.93 18.29 26.61
CA LYS A 8 6.43 16.95 26.91
C LYS A 8 5.24 16.07 27.30
N VAL A 9 4.92 15.07 26.47
CA VAL A 9 3.90 14.06 26.81
C VAL A 9 4.29 13.40 28.14
N PRO A 10 3.39 13.32 29.14
CA PRO A 10 3.65 12.67 30.42
C PRO A 10 4.09 11.21 30.25
N LEU A 11 5.00 10.75 31.11
CA LEU A 11 5.52 9.39 31.12
C LEU A 11 4.50 8.42 31.77
N GLY A 12 3.34 8.26 31.14
CA GLY A 12 2.42 7.17 31.47
C GLY A 12 2.95 5.82 31.00
N GLU A 13 2.49 4.74 31.63
CA GLU A 13 2.54 3.42 31.01
C GLU A 13 1.42 3.35 29.99
N HIS A 14 1.77 3.37 28.70
CA HIS A 14 0.83 3.00 27.64
C HIS A 14 0.39 1.56 27.87
N ARG A 15 -0.90 1.26 27.75
CA ARG A 15 -1.49 -0.08 27.77
C ARG A 15 -2.64 -0.13 26.76
N TYR A 16 -2.85 -1.27 26.11
CA TYR A 16 -4.02 -1.47 25.25
C TYR A 16 -5.28 -1.66 26.12
N GLU A 17 -6.10 -0.61 26.19
CA GLU A 17 -7.34 -0.60 26.97
C GLU A 17 -8.54 -1.08 26.17
N ARG A 18 -9.62 -1.47 26.85
CA ARG A 18 -10.88 -1.82 26.19
C ARG A 18 -11.72 -0.57 25.93
N ARG A 19 -12.10 -0.33 24.68
CA ARG A 19 -13.05 0.72 24.30
C ARG A 19 -14.37 0.12 23.80
N TYR A 20 -14.30 -0.81 22.87
CA TYR A 20 -15.47 -1.39 22.24
C TYR A 20 -16.02 -2.61 23.00
N THR A 21 -15.17 -3.26 23.78
CA THR A 21 -15.47 -4.53 24.44
C THR A 21 -15.58 -4.38 25.95
N LYS A 22 -16.16 -5.40 26.60
CA LYS A 22 -16.27 -5.47 28.06
C LYS A 22 -15.57 -6.72 28.57
N PRO A 23 -14.87 -6.67 29.73
CA PRO A 23 -14.32 -7.86 30.36
C PRO A 23 -15.40 -8.94 30.54
N GLY A 24 -15.04 -10.19 30.22
CA GLY A 24 -15.93 -11.35 30.36
C GLY A 24 -17.03 -11.50 29.31
N VAL A 25 -17.15 -10.58 28.34
CA VAL A 25 -18.11 -10.67 27.23
C VAL A 25 -17.38 -10.81 25.91
N HIS A 26 -17.55 -11.94 25.21
CA HIS A 26 -16.89 -12.14 23.93
C HIS A 26 -17.54 -11.24 22.85
N PRO A 27 -16.79 -10.58 21.95
CA PRO A 27 -17.37 -9.68 20.93
C PRO A 27 -18.50 -10.31 20.11
N TYR A 28 -18.39 -11.60 19.78
CA TYR A 28 -19.43 -12.31 19.03
C TYR A 28 -20.77 -12.50 19.76
N GLU A 29 -20.81 -12.36 21.09
CA GLU A 29 -22.05 -12.42 21.88
C GLU A 29 -22.83 -11.11 21.81
N THR A 30 -22.20 -10.04 21.32
CA THR A 30 -22.80 -8.70 21.24
C THR A 30 -23.64 -8.49 19.96
N VAL A 31 -23.67 -9.48 19.06
CA VAL A 31 -24.35 -9.37 17.76
C VAL A 31 -25.22 -10.59 17.46
N LYS A 32 -26.25 -10.38 16.64
CA LYS A 32 -27.09 -11.46 16.11
C LYS A 32 -26.42 -12.11 14.89
N TRP A 33 -26.63 -13.41 14.72
CA TRP A 33 -26.04 -14.22 13.65
C TRP A 33 -27.14 -14.89 12.82
N ASP A 34 -26.96 -14.91 11.50
CA ASP A 34 -27.86 -15.51 10.54
C ASP A 34 -27.11 -16.55 9.68
N PHE A 35 -27.85 -17.50 9.12
CA PHE A 35 -27.37 -18.37 8.06
C PHE A 35 -27.83 -17.86 6.70
N ARG A 36 -26.89 -17.70 5.75
CA ARG A 36 -27.17 -17.26 4.38
C ARG A 36 -26.45 -18.12 3.37
N ASP A 37 -27.03 -18.23 2.18
CA ASP A 37 -26.35 -18.88 1.06
C ASP A 37 -25.49 -17.84 0.33
N ALA A 38 -24.23 -18.20 0.06
CA ALA A 38 -23.29 -17.36 -0.67
C ALA A 38 -23.26 -17.80 -2.13
N THR A 39 -23.72 -16.93 -3.05
CA THR A 39 -23.86 -17.26 -4.47
C THR A 39 -23.27 -16.15 -5.33
N ILE A 40 -22.42 -16.51 -6.29
CA ILE A 40 -21.85 -15.59 -7.28
C ILE A 40 -22.21 -16.07 -8.68
N THR A 41 -22.72 -15.16 -9.50
CA THR A 41 -23.05 -15.41 -10.90
C THR A 41 -22.11 -14.64 -11.82
N ASP A 42 -21.90 -15.16 -13.04
CA ASP A 42 -21.26 -14.42 -14.11
C ASP A 42 -22.22 -13.41 -14.78
N HIS A 43 -21.75 -12.73 -15.83
CA HIS A 43 -22.53 -11.75 -16.62
C HIS A 43 -23.69 -12.38 -17.40
N LYS A 44 -23.71 -13.72 -17.56
CA LYS A 44 -24.79 -14.48 -18.19
C LYS A 44 -25.79 -15.03 -17.16
N GLY A 45 -25.57 -14.77 -15.87
CA GLY A 45 -26.40 -15.28 -14.77
C GLY A 45 -26.08 -16.71 -14.37
N GLN A 46 -25.03 -17.34 -14.92
CA GLN A 46 -24.61 -18.68 -14.52
C GLN A 46 -23.92 -18.63 -13.15
N VAL A 47 -24.30 -19.52 -12.24
CA VAL A 47 -23.66 -19.64 -10.93
C VAL A 47 -22.26 -20.20 -11.09
N ILE A 48 -21.25 -19.39 -10.71
CA ILE A 48 -19.83 -19.77 -10.74
C ILE A 48 -19.29 -20.15 -9.37
N PHE A 49 -20.01 -19.82 -8.30
CA PHE A 49 -19.70 -20.23 -6.92
C PHE A 49 -20.98 -20.30 -6.10
N GLU A 50 -21.14 -21.35 -5.32
CA GLU A 50 -22.20 -21.49 -4.32
C GLU A 50 -21.65 -22.15 -3.05
N GLN A 51 -22.00 -21.60 -1.89
CA GLN A 51 -21.84 -22.24 -0.59
C GLN A 51 -23.07 -21.96 0.28
N LYS A 52 -23.77 -23.02 0.68
CA LYS A 52 -25.01 -22.90 1.47
C LYS A 52 -24.76 -22.81 2.96
N LYS A 53 -25.70 -22.20 3.69
CA LYS A 53 -25.73 -22.11 5.16
C LYS A 53 -24.43 -21.57 5.75
N VAL A 54 -23.94 -20.45 5.22
CA VAL A 54 -22.83 -19.69 5.78
C VAL A 54 -23.34 -18.85 6.96
N GLU A 55 -22.73 -19.02 8.14
CA GLU A 55 -23.02 -18.24 9.33
C GLU A 55 -22.30 -16.88 9.27
N VAL A 56 -23.06 -15.79 9.30
CA VAL A 56 -22.56 -14.41 9.26
C VAL A 56 -23.28 -13.52 10.27
N PRO A 57 -22.69 -12.39 10.70
CA PRO A 57 -23.42 -11.41 11.49
C PRO A 57 -24.60 -10.86 10.71
N ALA A 58 -25.75 -10.70 11.36
CA ALA A 58 -27.01 -10.30 10.72
C ALA A 58 -26.91 -8.94 9.99
N PHE A 59 -26.02 -8.05 10.43
CA PHE A 59 -25.82 -6.74 9.82
C PHE A 59 -24.85 -6.73 8.63
N TRP A 60 -24.15 -7.83 8.33
CA TRP A 60 -23.30 -7.91 7.14
C TRP A 60 -24.17 -7.94 5.87
N SER A 61 -23.68 -7.38 4.77
CA SER A 61 -24.41 -7.42 3.50
C SER A 61 -24.26 -8.77 2.80
N GLN A 62 -25.20 -9.12 1.92
CA GLN A 62 -25.08 -10.33 1.08
C GLN A 62 -23.80 -10.32 0.22
N THR A 63 -23.40 -9.15 -0.28
CA THR A 63 -22.15 -9.00 -1.03
C THR A 63 -20.93 -9.34 -0.17
N ALA A 64 -20.89 -8.90 1.09
CA ALA A 64 -19.81 -9.26 2.02
C ALA A 64 -19.80 -10.77 2.28
N THR A 65 -20.96 -11.39 2.49
CA THR A 65 -21.12 -12.84 2.63
C THR A 65 -20.56 -13.58 1.40
N ASN A 66 -20.95 -13.17 0.20
CA ASN A 66 -20.50 -13.77 -1.06
C ASN A 66 -18.97 -13.69 -1.23
N ILE A 67 -18.38 -12.52 -0.97
CA ILE A 67 -16.94 -12.31 -1.09
C ILE A 67 -16.18 -13.14 -0.06
N VAL A 68 -16.61 -13.11 1.20
CA VAL A 68 -15.93 -13.81 2.30
C VAL A 68 -15.96 -15.32 2.09
N ALA A 69 -17.11 -15.87 1.75
CA ALA A 69 -17.22 -17.28 1.43
C ALA A 69 -16.35 -17.64 0.22
N SER A 70 -16.46 -16.93 -0.91
CA SER A 70 -15.74 -17.32 -2.13
C SER A 70 -14.22 -17.10 -2.08
N LYS A 71 -13.76 -16.09 -1.36
CA LYS A 71 -12.35 -15.67 -1.36
C LYS A 71 -11.60 -16.06 -0.10
N TYR A 72 -12.18 -15.84 1.08
CA TYR A 72 -11.42 -15.87 2.34
C TYR A 72 -11.64 -17.11 3.18
N PHE A 73 -12.76 -17.82 3.00
CA PHE A 73 -12.95 -19.11 3.67
C PHE A 73 -11.98 -20.17 3.18
N ARG A 74 -11.39 -20.90 4.13
CA ARG A 74 -10.46 -22.00 3.91
C ARG A 74 -11.17 -23.35 3.77
N GLY A 75 -10.46 -24.34 3.22
CA GLY A 75 -10.98 -25.67 2.95
C GLY A 75 -11.66 -25.79 1.57
N ARG A 76 -11.69 -27.00 1.04
CA ARG A 76 -12.30 -27.33 -0.27
C ARG A 76 -13.83 -27.36 -0.12
N LEU A 77 -14.56 -26.81 -1.09
CA LEU A 77 -16.03 -26.90 -1.09
C LEU A 77 -16.50 -28.36 -1.01
N GLY A 78 -17.49 -28.60 -0.16
CA GLY A 78 -18.07 -29.94 0.07
C GLY A 78 -17.30 -30.81 1.08
N THR A 79 -16.18 -30.36 1.64
CA THR A 79 -15.47 -31.08 2.71
C THR A 79 -15.82 -30.54 4.09
N THR A 80 -15.56 -31.33 5.14
CA THR A 80 -15.75 -30.94 6.54
C THR A 80 -14.78 -29.86 7.00
N GLU A 81 -13.62 -29.75 6.32
CA GLU A 81 -12.60 -28.72 6.57
C GLU A 81 -13.01 -27.34 6.03
N ARG A 82 -14.10 -27.26 5.26
CA ARG A 82 -14.57 -26.00 4.69
C ARG A 82 -15.09 -25.09 5.79
N GLU A 83 -14.47 -23.93 5.95
CA GLU A 83 -14.99 -22.86 6.80
C GLU A 83 -16.40 -22.47 6.33
N SER A 84 -17.33 -22.37 7.28
CA SER A 84 -18.74 -22.04 7.06
C SER A 84 -19.23 -20.90 7.94
N SER A 85 -18.37 -20.30 8.77
CA SER A 85 -18.72 -19.20 9.66
C SER A 85 -17.67 -18.09 9.59
N VAL A 86 -18.11 -16.83 9.60
CA VAL A 86 -17.22 -15.67 9.72
C VAL A 86 -16.41 -15.71 11.02
N ARG A 87 -16.91 -16.38 12.08
CA ARG A 87 -16.17 -16.56 13.33
C ARG A 87 -14.85 -17.29 13.12
N HIS A 88 -14.84 -18.33 12.26
CA HIS A 88 -13.62 -19.08 11.95
C HIS A 88 -12.57 -18.18 11.31
N LEU A 89 -12.96 -17.36 10.34
CA LEU A 89 -12.09 -16.42 9.66
C LEU A 89 -11.52 -15.37 10.63
N LEU A 90 -12.37 -14.77 11.46
CA LEU A 90 -11.98 -13.72 12.40
C LEU A 90 -11.06 -14.26 13.50
N ASP A 91 -11.41 -15.40 14.11
CA ASP A 91 -10.60 -16.07 15.13
C ASP A 91 -9.23 -16.44 14.60
N ARG A 92 -9.19 -17.00 13.38
CA ARG A 92 -7.94 -17.41 12.74
C ARG A 92 -6.97 -16.24 12.63
N VAL A 93 -7.44 -15.03 12.32
CA VAL A 93 -6.60 -13.84 12.20
C VAL A 93 -6.31 -13.23 13.58
N ALA A 94 -7.33 -12.85 14.35
CA ALA A 94 -7.17 -12.11 15.60
C ALA A 94 -6.42 -12.90 16.68
N LYS A 95 -6.74 -14.20 16.86
CA LYS A 95 -6.05 -15.05 17.85
C LYS A 95 -4.62 -15.35 17.45
N THR A 96 -4.34 -15.51 16.16
CA THR A 96 -2.98 -15.77 15.68
C THR A 96 -2.10 -14.54 15.88
N ILE A 97 -2.58 -13.34 15.50
CA ILE A 97 -1.87 -12.09 15.74
C ILE A 97 -1.64 -11.88 17.24
N THR A 98 -2.65 -12.09 18.08
CA THR A 98 -2.48 -11.95 19.54
C THR A 98 -1.43 -12.92 20.10
N ARG A 99 -1.47 -14.19 19.70
CA ARG A 99 -0.49 -15.19 20.13
C ARG A 99 0.94 -14.82 19.72
N TRP A 100 1.10 -14.28 18.51
CA TRP A 100 2.38 -13.73 18.06
C TRP A 100 2.79 -12.49 18.84
N GLY A 101 1.85 -11.63 19.20
CA GLY A 101 2.07 -10.47 20.07
C GLY A 101 2.57 -10.86 21.46
N VAL A 102 1.97 -11.89 22.08
CA VAL A 102 2.43 -12.47 23.35
C VAL A 102 3.86 -13.00 23.21
N LYS A 103 4.14 -13.82 22.20
CA LYS A 103 5.48 -14.36 21.94
C LYS A 103 6.51 -13.24 21.69
N GLY A 104 6.10 -12.18 20.99
CA GLY A 104 6.91 -11.00 20.67
C GLY A 104 7.05 -9.99 21.81
N ARG A 105 6.41 -10.22 22.96
CA ARG A 105 6.39 -9.32 24.13
C ARG A 105 5.80 -7.94 23.83
N TYR A 106 4.80 -7.89 22.95
CA TYR A 106 4.05 -6.66 22.66
C TYR A 106 3.15 -6.24 23.82
N PHE A 107 2.78 -7.18 24.69
CA PHE A 107 1.90 -6.98 25.84
C PHE A 107 2.68 -7.14 27.15
N GLN A 108 2.35 -6.32 28.14
CA GLN A 108 2.88 -6.32 29.50
C GLN A 108 2.45 -7.57 30.27
N ASP A 109 1.20 -8.01 30.06
CA ASP A 109 0.61 -9.16 30.71
C ASP A 109 -0.53 -9.76 29.88
N GLU A 110 -1.09 -10.85 30.40
CA GLU A 110 -2.18 -11.62 29.79
C GLU A 110 -3.48 -10.80 29.68
N GLU A 111 -3.75 -9.88 30.61
CA GLU A 111 -4.96 -9.05 30.59
C GLU A 111 -4.91 -8.04 29.43
N GLU A 112 -3.74 -7.43 29.20
CA GLU A 112 -3.53 -6.56 28.05
C GLU A 112 -3.64 -7.34 26.73
N ALA A 113 -3.09 -8.55 26.65
CA ALA A 113 -3.23 -9.42 25.48
C ALA A 113 -4.70 -9.78 25.17
N GLN A 114 -5.47 -10.11 26.21
CA GLN A 114 -6.91 -10.40 26.08
C GLN A 114 -7.72 -9.16 25.70
N SER A 115 -7.30 -7.98 26.15
CA SER A 115 -7.93 -6.72 25.78
C SER A 115 -7.68 -6.42 24.31
N PHE A 116 -6.42 -6.54 23.86
CA PHE A 116 -6.05 -6.40 22.45
C PHE A 116 -6.80 -7.38 21.55
N GLU A 117 -6.86 -8.68 21.88
CA GLU A 117 -7.57 -9.68 21.06
C GLU A 117 -9.05 -9.33 20.89
N ALA A 118 -9.70 -8.94 21.99
CA ALA A 118 -11.11 -8.61 21.98
C ALA A 118 -11.39 -7.34 21.16
N GLU A 119 -10.58 -6.30 21.33
CA GLU A 119 -10.70 -5.05 20.56
C GLU A 119 -10.45 -5.30 19.06
N LEU A 120 -9.41 -6.06 18.71
CA LEU A 120 -9.14 -6.43 17.31
C LEU A 120 -10.29 -7.25 16.73
N THR A 121 -10.80 -8.24 17.47
CA THR A 121 -11.95 -9.04 17.05
C THR A 121 -13.19 -8.17 16.82
N HIS A 122 -13.44 -7.20 17.70
CA HIS A 122 -14.55 -6.25 17.53
C HIS A 122 -14.37 -5.40 16.26
N ILE A 123 -13.19 -4.81 16.07
CA ILE A 123 -12.87 -3.96 14.92
C ILE A 123 -13.14 -4.70 13.60
N LEU A 124 -12.71 -5.96 13.52
CA LEU A 124 -12.90 -6.79 12.32
C LEU A 124 -14.36 -7.24 12.16
N LEU A 125 -15.03 -7.63 13.25
CA LEU A 125 -16.43 -8.06 13.25
C LEU A 125 -17.38 -6.94 12.76
N HIS A 126 -17.17 -5.72 13.24
CA HIS A 126 -17.99 -4.57 12.91
C HIS A 126 -17.53 -3.81 11.65
N GLN A 127 -16.50 -4.32 10.98
CA GLN A 127 -15.93 -3.78 9.73
C GLN A 127 -15.43 -2.34 9.89
N LEU A 128 -14.84 -2.02 11.05
CA LEU A 128 -14.17 -0.73 11.31
C LEU A 128 -12.83 -0.65 10.57
N ALA A 129 -12.16 -1.78 10.39
CA ALA A 129 -10.96 -1.89 9.57
C ALA A 129 -10.90 -3.26 8.88
N ALA A 130 -10.06 -3.36 7.87
CA ALA A 130 -9.71 -4.61 7.22
C ALA A 130 -8.23 -4.64 6.85
N PHE A 131 -7.58 -5.78 7.12
CA PHE A 131 -6.26 -6.07 6.54
C PHE A 131 -6.37 -6.32 5.03
N ASN A 132 -5.24 -6.25 4.35
CA ASN A 132 -5.10 -6.70 2.97
C ASN A 132 -5.43 -8.20 2.81
N SER A 133 -5.70 -8.59 1.56
CA SER A 133 -6.12 -9.95 1.25
C SER A 133 -5.14 -11.06 1.68
N PRO A 134 -3.79 -10.92 1.56
CA PRO A 134 -2.85 -11.95 2.02
C PRO A 134 -2.98 -12.29 3.50
N VAL A 135 -3.24 -11.31 4.38
CA VAL A 135 -3.50 -11.58 5.80
C VAL A 135 -4.72 -12.48 5.96
N TRP A 136 -5.83 -12.16 5.29
CA TRP A 136 -7.03 -13.00 5.32
C TRP A 136 -6.83 -14.39 4.71
N PHE A 137 -6.00 -14.51 3.68
CA PHE A 137 -5.73 -15.80 3.03
C PHE A 137 -4.86 -16.73 3.88
N ASN A 138 -3.84 -16.18 4.55
CA ASN A 138 -2.71 -16.99 5.00
C ASN A 138 -2.52 -17.03 6.52
N VAL A 139 -2.85 -15.96 7.26
CA VAL A 139 -2.58 -15.90 8.72
C VAL A 139 -3.40 -16.96 9.43
N GLY A 140 -2.76 -17.75 10.29
CA GLY A 140 -3.40 -18.86 11.02
C GLY A 140 -3.75 -20.08 10.16
N VAL A 141 -3.28 -20.13 8.90
CA VAL A 141 -3.34 -21.31 8.02
C VAL A 141 -1.95 -21.93 7.89
N GLU A 142 -0.99 -21.13 7.44
CA GLU A 142 0.41 -21.53 7.26
C GLU A 142 1.23 -21.16 8.50
N GLU A 143 2.28 -21.91 8.80
CA GLU A 143 3.19 -21.60 9.91
C GLU A 143 3.97 -20.29 9.66
N HIS A 144 4.39 -20.07 8.41
CA HIS A 144 5.09 -18.87 7.95
C HIS A 144 4.34 -18.20 6.77
N PRO A 145 3.23 -17.51 7.04
CA PRO A 145 2.36 -16.98 6.00
C PRO A 145 2.92 -15.74 5.31
N GLN A 146 2.64 -15.58 4.01
CA GLN A 146 2.90 -14.30 3.34
C GLN A 146 1.81 -13.29 3.73
N CYS A 147 2.20 -12.22 4.41
CA CYS A 147 1.28 -11.18 4.90
C CYS A 147 1.29 -9.91 4.03
N SER A 148 2.37 -9.67 3.29
CA SER A 148 2.54 -8.46 2.48
C SER A 148 1.88 -8.59 1.10
N ALA A 149 1.15 -7.57 0.67
CA ALA A 149 0.45 -7.58 -0.62
C ALA A 149 1.30 -7.07 -1.78
N CYS A 150 2.26 -6.19 -1.51
CA CYS A 150 3.05 -5.58 -2.55
C CYS A 150 4.51 -5.44 -2.14
N PHE A 151 5.38 -5.41 -3.14
CA PHE A 151 6.83 -5.38 -2.98
C PHE A 151 7.47 -4.39 -3.95
N ILE A 152 8.55 -3.75 -3.51
CA ILE A 152 9.45 -3.00 -4.37
C ILE A 152 10.68 -3.88 -4.62
N ASN A 153 11.15 -3.98 -5.86
CA ASN A 153 12.37 -4.73 -6.20
C ASN A 153 13.37 -3.84 -6.93
N SER A 154 14.65 -4.02 -6.59
CA SER A 154 15.76 -3.39 -7.30
C SER A 154 16.12 -4.16 -8.59
N VAL A 155 16.86 -3.48 -9.47
CA VAL A 155 17.52 -4.11 -10.62
C VAL A 155 18.83 -3.38 -10.93
N HIS A 156 19.83 -4.13 -11.36
CA HIS A 156 21.14 -3.63 -11.74
C HIS A 156 21.41 -3.90 -13.23
N ASP A 157 22.30 -3.10 -13.83
CA ASP A 157 22.67 -3.15 -15.25
C ASP A 157 23.57 -4.36 -15.60
N ASP A 158 23.09 -5.56 -15.31
CA ASP A 158 23.71 -6.81 -15.69
C ASP A 158 22.64 -7.88 -15.97
N MET A 159 22.96 -8.82 -16.86
CA MET A 159 22.00 -9.83 -17.28
C MET A 159 21.54 -10.76 -16.15
N ARG A 160 22.36 -11.01 -15.12
CA ARG A 160 21.95 -11.87 -14.00
C ARG A 160 20.92 -11.15 -13.14
N SER A 161 21.14 -9.87 -12.84
CA SER A 161 20.17 -9.06 -12.10
C SER A 161 18.85 -8.90 -12.87
N ILE A 162 18.90 -8.60 -14.17
CA ILE A 162 17.72 -8.48 -15.04
C ILE A 162 16.90 -9.78 -15.05
N MET A 163 17.56 -10.93 -15.21
CA MET A 163 16.85 -12.23 -15.21
C MET A 163 16.37 -12.64 -13.82
N ASN A 164 17.13 -12.31 -12.77
CA ASN A 164 16.70 -12.55 -11.39
C ASN A 164 15.46 -11.71 -11.02
N LEU A 165 15.31 -10.51 -11.57
CA LEU A 165 14.08 -9.73 -11.39
C LEU A 165 12.85 -10.51 -11.89
N ALA A 166 12.91 -11.11 -13.10
CA ALA A 166 11.83 -11.95 -13.61
C ALA A 166 11.52 -13.15 -12.68
N VAL A 167 12.56 -13.78 -12.11
CA VAL A 167 12.39 -14.88 -11.15
C VAL A 167 11.68 -14.41 -9.90
N THR A 168 12.15 -13.31 -9.29
CA THR A 168 11.58 -12.74 -8.07
C THR A 168 10.14 -12.33 -8.27
N GLU A 169 9.85 -11.58 -9.34
CA GLU A 169 8.49 -11.14 -9.65
C GLU A 169 7.56 -12.31 -9.96
N GLY A 170 8.00 -13.28 -10.75
CA GLY A 170 7.21 -14.47 -11.06
C GLY A 170 6.82 -15.27 -9.81
N MET A 171 7.73 -15.39 -8.85
CA MET A 171 7.46 -16.03 -7.56
C MET A 171 6.50 -15.20 -6.69
N LEU A 172 6.64 -13.88 -6.69
CA LEU A 172 5.71 -12.98 -6.00
C LEU A 172 4.29 -13.05 -6.56
N PHE A 173 4.16 -13.09 -7.88
CA PHE A 173 2.87 -13.25 -8.56
C PHE A 173 2.21 -14.57 -8.17
N LYS A 174 2.96 -15.68 -8.17
CA LYS A 174 2.47 -17.01 -7.75
C LYS A 174 1.76 -16.96 -6.39
N TYR A 175 2.27 -16.17 -5.43
CA TYR A 175 1.71 -16.07 -4.08
C TYR A 175 0.65 -14.97 -3.89
N GLY A 176 0.24 -14.29 -4.96
CA GLY A 176 -0.88 -13.34 -4.89
C GLY A 176 -0.48 -11.88 -4.67
N SER A 177 0.82 -11.57 -4.76
CA SER A 177 1.34 -10.23 -4.50
C SER A 177 1.78 -9.51 -5.76
N GLY A 178 1.79 -8.19 -5.70
CA GLY A 178 2.22 -7.33 -6.79
C GLY A 178 3.60 -6.74 -6.59
N THR A 179 4.22 -6.26 -7.68
CA THR A 179 5.59 -5.76 -7.70
C THR A 179 5.73 -4.42 -8.39
N GLY A 180 6.66 -3.59 -7.93
CA GLY A 180 7.10 -2.43 -8.70
C GLY A 180 8.61 -2.32 -8.74
N SER A 181 9.12 -1.85 -9.88
CA SER A 181 10.56 -1.71 -10.13
C SER A 181 10.83 -0.52 -11.03
N ASN A 182 11.93 0.19 -10.73
CA ASN A 182 12.45 1.24 -11.59
C ASN A 182 13.59 0.69 -12.44
N LEU A 183 13.42 0.74 -13.76
CA LEU A 183 14.38 0.18 -14.73
C LEU A 183 15.42 1.21 -15.22
N SER A 184 15.43 2.41 -14.63
CA SER A 184 16.34 3.50 -15.05
C SER A 184 17.81 3.21 -14.78
N SER A 185 18.11 2.18 -13.98
CA SER A 185 19.49 1.70 -13.79
C SER A 185 20.01 0.93 -15.00
N LEU A 186 19.14 0.41 -15.87
CA LEU A 186 19.54 -0.36 -17.06
C LEU A 186 20.05 0.56 -18.15
N ARG A 187 21.14 0.18 -18.82
CA ARG A 187 21.64 0.96 -19.96
C ARG A 187 20.60 1.03 -21.09
N SER A 188 20.57 2.17 -21.77
CA SER A 188 19.62 2.42 -22.86
C SER A 188 19.90 1.62 -24.12
N SER A 189 18.89 1.52 -24.99
CA SER A 189 18.99 0.90 -26.32
C SER A 189 20.03 1.58 -27.23
N LYS A 190 20.45 2.79 -26.86
CA LYS A 190 21.42 3.62 -27.58
C LYS A 190 22.87 3.35 -27.15
N GLU A 191 23.08 2.61 -26.05
CA GLU A 191 24.41 2.31 -25.50
C GLU A 191 24.99 0.99 -26.02
N HIS A 192 26.32 0.86 -25.99
CA HIS A 192 27.03 -0.32 -26.49
C HIS A 192 27.21 -1.41 -25.43
N LEU A 193 27.26 -2.67 -25.89
CA LEU A 193 27.65 -3.82 -25.09
C LEU A 193 29.16 -4.06 -25.15
N SER A 194 29.72 -4.68 -24.11
CA SER A 194 31.14 -5.01 -24.02
C SER A 194 31.61 -5.97 -25.11
N THR A 195 30.72 -6.82 -25.62
CA THR A 195 30.99 -7.84 -26.65
C THR A 195 30.71 -7.37 -28.08
N GLY A 196 30.36 -6.09 -28.27
CA GLY A 196 29.91 -5.54 -29.55
C GLY A 196 28.38 -5.52 -29.68
N GLY A 197 27.86 -4.61 -30.52
CA GLY A 197 26.43 -4.35 -30.67
C GLY A 197 25.89 -3.26 -29.73
N LYS A 198 24.59 -2.99 -29.84
CA LYS A 198 23.84 -2.09 -28.94
C LYS A 198 23.06 -2.91 -27.92
N ALA A 199 22.84 -2.34 -26.74
CA ALA A 199 21.97 -2.94 -25.75
C ALA A 199 20.51 -2.92 -26.23
N SER A 200 19.69 -3.82 -25.69
CA SER A 200 18.26 -3.86 -26.01
C SER A 200 17.47 -2.72 -25.35
N GLY A 201 17.99 -2.14 -24.27
CA GLY A 201 17.32 -1.13 -23.45
C GLY A 201 16.20 -1.69 -22.55
N PRO A 202 15.77 -0.94 -21.52
CA PRO A 202 14.69 -1.33 -20.60
C PRO A 202 13.37 -1.66 -21.32
N VAL A 203 12.97 -0.89 -22.34
CA VAL A 203 11.69 -1.08 -23.04
C VAL A 203 11.61 -2.46 -23.74
N SER A 204 12.74 -3.00 -24.20
CA SER A 204 12.77 -4.34 -24.77
C SER A 204 12.60 -5.43 -23.71
N PHE A 205 13.25 -5.29 -22.54
CA PHE A 205 13.12 -6.27 -21.44
C PHE A 205 11.72 -6.24 -20.83
N MET A 206 11.07 -5.07 -20.81
CA MET A 206 9.69 -4.93 -20.36
C MET A 206 8.72 -5.85 -21.11
N LYS A 207 8.92 -6.13 -22.41
CA LYS A 207 8.10 -7.10 -23.16
C LYS A 207 8.17 -8.50 -22.56
N GLY A 208 9.35 -8.91 -22.10
CA GLY A 208 9.55 -10.19 -21.43
C GLY A 208 8.88 -10.22 -20.05
N PHE A 209 9.09 -9.18 -19.25
CA PHE A 209 8.46 -9.08 -17.92
C PHE A 209 6.93 -9.01 -18.01
N ASP A 210 6.39 -8.29 -18.99
CA ASP A 210 4.95 -8.21 -19.29
C ASP A 210 4.37 -9.59 -19.63
N ALA A 211 5.06 -10.37 -20.48
CA ALA A 211 4.63 -11.72 -20.81
C ALA A 211 4.62 -12.65 -19.58
N PHE A 212 5.63 -12.56 -18.70
CA PHE A 212 5.65 -13.34 -17.46
C PHE A 212 4.50 -12.93 -16.52
N ALA A 213 4.20 -11.64 -16.39
CA ALA A 213 3.08 -11.13 -15.60
C ALA A 213 1.71 -11.58 -16.16
N GLY A 214 1.57 -11.69 -17.48
CA GLY A 214 0.35 -12.18 -18.13
C GLY A 214 0.14 -13.70 -17.99
N VAL A 215 1.21 -14.50 -18.01
CA VAL A 215 1.12 -15.97 -17.92
C VAL A 215 0.96 -16.46 -16.49
N ILE A 216 1.57 -15.80 -15.50
CA ILE A 216 1.54 -16.25 -14.11
C ILE A 216 0.27 -15.74 -13.42
N LYS A 217 -0.67 -16.66 -13.23
CA LYS A 217 -1.94 -16.41 -12.52
C LYS A 217 -1.70 -16.17 -11.02
N SER A 218 -2.14 -15.02 -10.54
CA SER A 218 -1.80 -14.52 -9.20
C SER A 218 -2.51 -15.32 -8.09
N GLY A 219 -1.76 -15.77 -7.09
CA GLY A 219 -2.27 -16.52 -5.93
C GLY A 219 -2.91 -17.87 -6.28
N GLY A 220 -2.54 -18.46 -7.43
CA GLY A 220 -3.16 -19.68 -7.95
C GLY A 220 -4.63 -19.52 -8.33
N ARG A 221 -5.13 -18.29 -8.46
CA ARG A 221 -6.50 -17.97 -8.87
C ARG A 221 -6.50 -17.24 -10.22
N THR A 222 -7.66 -17.09 -10.85
CA THR A 222 -7.83 -16.51 -12.19
C THR A 222 -7.51 -15.00 -12.33
N ARG A 223 -6.80 -14.38 -11.39
CA ARG A 223 -6.46 -12.94 -11.43
C ARG A 223 -5.09 -12.73 -12.10
N ARG A 224 -4.97 -11.68 -12.92
CA ARG A 224 -3.69 -11.21 -13.46
C ARG A 224 -2.73 -10.75 -12.35
N ALA A 225 -1.44 -10.85 -12.61
CA ALA A 225 -0.42 -10.23 -11.77
C ALA A 225 -0.59 -8.70 -11.73
N ALA A 226 -0.17 -8.09 -10.62
CA ALA A 226 -0.12 -6.63 -10.50
C ALA A 226 1.36 -6.20 -10.58
N LYS A 227 1.73 -5.47 -11.62
CA LYS A 227 3.09 -5.00 -11.85
C LYS A 227 3.11 -3.51 -12.19
N MET A 228 4.09 -2.78 -11.66
CA MET A 228 4.43 -1.43 -12.13
C MET A 228 5.87 -1.40 -12.63
N VAL A 229 6.08 -0.67 -13.73
CA VAL A 229 7.39 -0.37 -14.28
C VAL A 229 7.58 1.14 -14.30
N ILE A 230 8.73 1.59 -13.80
CA ILE A 230 9.09 3.00 -13.71
C ILE A 230 10.31 3.29 -14.58
N LEU A 231 10.29 4.44 -15.27
CA LEU A 231 11.46 5.01 -15.93
C LEU A 231 11.58 6.51 -15.60
N ASN A 232 12.79 6.96 -15.32
CA ASN A 232 13.09 8.36 -15.04
C ASN A 232 13.05 9.16 -16.34
N VAL A 233 12.58 10.41 -16.26
CA VAL A 233 12.37 11.28 -17.41
C VAL A 233 13.66 11.68 -18.15
N ASP A 234 14.82 11.51 -17.53
CA ASP A 234 16.15 11.75 -18.09
C ASP A 234 16.76 10.49 -18.76
N HIS A 235 16.06 9.37 -18.79
CA HIS A 235 16.55 8.15 -19.42
C HIS A 235 16.50 8.27 -20.98
N PRO A 236 17.52 7.81 -21.74
CA PRO A 236 17.56 7.99 -23.20
C PRO A 236 16.44 7.29 -23.99
N ASP A 237 15.84 6.25 -23.41
CA ASP A 237 14.69 5.52 -23.99
C ASP A 237 13.32 6.08 -23.54
N ILE A 238 13.27 7.27 -22.94
CA ILE A 238 12.03 7.82 -22.36
C ILE A 238 10.87 7.97 -23.35
N VAL A 239 11.15 8.39 -24.59
CA VAL A 239 10.12 8.57 -25.62
C VAL A 239 9.49 7.23 -25.99
N ASP A 240 10.30 6.19 -26.18
CA ASP A 240 9.81 4.83 -26.47
C ASP A 240 9.01 4.26 -25.30
N PHE A 241 9.43 4.55 -24.06
CA PHE A 241 8.70 4.16 -22.85
C PHE A 241 7.32 4.83 -22.78
N ILE A 242 7.25 6.15 -22.98
CA ILE A 242 5.99 6.92 -22.97
C ILE A 242 4.98 6.34 -23.96
N TRP A 243 5.41 6.07 -25.19
CA TRP A 243 4.51 5.63 -26.26
C TRP A 243 4.30 4.11 -26.30
N SER A 244 5.05 3.32 -25.53
CA SER A 244 5.06 1.86 -25.60
C SER A 244 3.66 1.25 -25.55
N LYS A 245 2.89 1.56 -24.50
CA LYS A 245 1.55 0.99 -24.29
C LYS A 245 0.50 1.60 -25.20
N ALA A 246 0.52 2.92 -25.40
CA ALA A 246 -0.42 3.61 -26.31
C ALA A 246 -0.30 3.12 -27.77
N ASN A 247 0.89 2.74 -28.21
CA ASN A 247 1.09 2.17 -29.54
C ASN A 247 0.60 0.71 -29.64
N GLU A 248 0.73 -0.10 -28.59
CA GLU A 248 0.14 -1.44 -28.54
C GLU A 248 -1.40 -1.38 -28.46
N GLU A 249 -1.95 -0.38 -27.75
CA GLU A 249 -3.40 -0.14 -27.68
C GLU A 249 -4.00 0.10 -29.07
N LYS A 250 -3.35 0.93 -29.90
CA LYS A 250 -3.76 1.15 -31.29
C LYS A 250 -3.74 -0.14 -32.13
N LYS A 251 -2.84 -1.07 -31.85
CA LYS A 251 -2.82 -2.39 -32.52
C LYS A 251 -3.98 -3.25 -32.04
N ALA A 252 -4.26 -3.26 -30.74
CA ALA A 252 -5.42 -3.97 -30.19
C ALA A 252 -6.72 -3.47 -30.82
N TRP A 253 -6.90 -2.17 -30.99
CA TRP A 253 -8.07 -1.61 -31.68
C TRP A 253 -8.17 -2.06 -33.14
N ALA A 254 -7.05 -2.08 -33.87
CA ALA A 254 -7.04 -2.59 -35.25
C ALA A 254 -7.41 -4.08 -35.33
N LEU A 255 -7.03 -4.89 -34.34
CA LEU A 255 -7.47 -6.28 -34.23
C LEU A 255 -8.97 -6.38 -33.91
N ILE A 256 -9.47 -5.56 -33.00
CA ILE A 256 -10.91 -5.53 -32.67
C ILE A 256 -11.74 -5.15 -33.90
N ASP A 257 -11.30 -4.14 -34.65
CA ASP A 257 -11.93 -3.72 -35.91
C ASP A 257 -11.91 -4.83 -36.98
N ALA A 258 -10.89 -5.69 -36.96
CA ALA A 258 -10.79 -6.87 -37.82
C ALA A 258 -11.65 -8.07 -37.33
N GLY A 259 -12.31 -7.95 -36.17
CA GLY A 259 -13.25 -8.94 -35.64
C GLY A 259 -12.70 -9.83 -34.53
N TYR A 260 -11.51 -9.55 -33.99
CA TYR A 260 -10.97 -10.27 -32.83
C TYR A 260 -11.68 -9.85 -31.53
N ASP A 261 -11.73 -10.77 -30.54
CA ASP A 261 -12.38 -10.49 -29.25
C ASP A 261 -11.65 -9.38 -28.48
N GLY A 262 -12.35 -8.27 -28.27
CA GLY A 262 -11.89 -7.09 -27.52
C GLY A 262 -12.20 -7.12 -26.02
N SER A 263 -12.69 -8.24 -25.49
CA SER A 263 -12.79 -8.42 -24.04
C SER A 263 -11.39 -8.31 -23.40
N VAL A 264 -11.31 -7.94 -22.12
CA VAL A 264 -10.02 -7.74 -21.43
C VAL A 264 -9.11 -8.97 -21.56
N ASP A 265 -9.67 -10.17 -21.42
CA ASP A 265 -8.99 -11.47 -21.58
C ASP A 265 -9.13 -12.06 -23.01
N GLY A 266 -9.59 -11.26 -23.96
CA GLY A 266 -9.82 -11.63 -25.35
C GLY A 266 -8.55 -11.68 -26.19
N GLU A 267 -8.66 -12.26 -27.38
CA GLU A 267 -7.54 -12.51 -28.29
C GLU A 267 -6.80 -11.22 -28.69
N ALA A 268 -7.52 -10.10 -28.90
CA ALA A 268 -6.90 -8.84 -29.29
C ALA A 268 -5.89 -8.36 -28.25
N TYR A 269 -6.32 -8.21 -26.98
CA TYR A 269 -5.46 -7.78 -25.89
C TYR A 269 -4.44 -8.85 -25.47
N GLY A 270 -4.75 -10.14 -25.66
CA GLY A 270 -3.82 -11.24 -25.38
C GLY A 270 -2.64 -11.34 -26.35
N SER A 271 -2.69 -10.65 -27.50
CA SER A 271 -1.68 -10.73 -28.57
C SER A 271 -0.71 -9.54 -28.64
N VAL A 272 -0.95 -8.49 -27.85
CA VAL A 272 -0.14 -7.27 -27.82
C VAL A 272 0.67 -7.17 -26.52
N PHE A 273 1.72 -6.35 -26.52
CA PHE A 273 2.59 -6.18 -25.35
C PHE A 273 2.09 -5.07 -24.39
N PHE A 274 2.69 -5.05 -23.19
CA PHE A 274 2.57 -4.01 -22.17
C PHE A 274 1.19 -3.89 -21.50
N GLN A 275 0.34 -4.92 -21.60
CA GLN A 275 -1.01 -4.93 -21.03
C GLN A 275 -1.08 -5.47 -19.60
N ASN A 276 0.02 -6.02 -19.08
CA ASN A 276 0.09 -6.68 -17.78
C ASN A 276 0.94 -5.88 -16.76
N ALA A 277 1.27 -4.62 -17.08
CA ALA A 277 1.92 -3.70 -16.16
C ALA A 277 1.36 -2.28 -16.30
N ASN A 278 1.35 -1.55 -15.18
CA ASN A 278 1.20 -0.10 -15.15
C ASN A 278 2.56 0.53 -15.44
N HIS A 279 2.59 1.59 -16.24
CA HIS A 279 3.82 2.33 -16.54
C HIS A 279 3.78 3.67 -15.81
N SER A 280 4.91 4.11 -15.28
CA SER A 280 5.01 5.44 -14.66
C SER A 280 6.31 6.11 -15.03
N VAL A 281 6.24 7.39 -15.37
CA VAL A 281 7.42 8.24 -15.54
C VAL A 281 7.69 8.94 -14.23
N ARG A 282 8.95 8.88 -13.81
CA ARG A 282 9.42 9.57 -12.62
C ARG A 282 10.12 10.88 -13.02
N VAL A 283 9.58 12.00 -12.52
CA VAL A 283 10.00 13.37 -12.87
C VAL A 283 10.55 14.10 -11.65
N THR A 284 11.45 15.04 -11.87
CA THR A 284 11.99 15.93 -10.83
C THR A 284 11.33 17.30 -10.88
N ASP A 285 11.48 18.10 -9.81
CA ASP A 285 11.03 19.49 -9.80
C ASP A 285 11.70 20.31 -10.92
N ASP A 286 12.98 20.03 -11.23
CA ASP A 286 13.69 20.68 -12.34
C ASP A 286 13.04 20.39 -13.69
N PHE A 287 12.59 19.16 -13.94
CA PHE A 287 11.84 18.82 -15.14
C PHE A 287 10.51 19.58 -15.18
N MET A 288 9.77 19.62 -14.06
CA MET A 288 8.48 20.30 -13.99
C MET A 288 8.62 21.80 -14.25
N HIS A 289 9.61 22.46 -13.65
CA HIS A 289 9.93 23.86 -13.93
C HIS A 289 10.34 24.06 -15.39
N ALA A 290 11.20 23.18 -15.94
CA ALA A 290 11.58 23.25 -17.35
C ALA A 290 10.37 23.11 -18.28
N ALA A 291 9.40 22.25 -17.95
CA ALA A 291 8.19 22.05 -18.74
C ALA A 291 7.27 23.29 -18.68
N MET A 292 7.10 23.90 -17.49
CA MET A 292 6.31 25.12 -17.33
C MET A 292 6.93 26.33 -18.05
N GLU A 293 8.26 26.41 -18.07
CA GLU A 293 9.02 27.51 -18.68
C GLU A 293 9.45 27.24 -20.13
N ASN A 294 9.03 26.10 -20.70
CA ASN A 294 9.37 25.66 -22.05
C ASN A 294 10.88 25.61 -22.36
N LYS A 295 11.67 25.19 -21.36
CA LYS A 295 13.12 24.98 -21.45
C LYS A 295 13.46 23.64 -22.09
N ASP A 296 14.73 23.52 -22.48
CA ASP A 296 15.29 22.27 -22.97
C ASP A 296 15.49 21.29 -21.80
N TRP A 297 15.32 20.00 -22.08
CA TRP A 297 15.57 18.89 -21.18
C TRP A 297 16.50 17.89 -21.85
N GLN A 298 17.52 17.44 -21.12
CA GLN A 298 18.54 16.53 -21.64
C GLN A 298 18.36 15.14 -21.04
N THR A 299 18.47 14.12 -21.87
CA THR A 299 18.61 12.73 -21.42
C THR A 299 20.07 12.37 -21.30
N HIS A 300 20.40 11.42 -20.43
CA HIS A 300 21.78 11.06 -20.12
C HIS A 300 22.01 9.57 -20.23
N TYR A 301 23.09 9.17 -20.93
CA TYR A 301 23.52 7.77 -20.95
C TYR A 301 23.84 7.26 -19.55
N ILE A 302 23.46 6.02 -19.25
CA ILE A 302 23.61 5.47 -17.90
C ILE A 302 25.08 5.15 -17.61
N THR A 303 25.81 4.64 -18.59
CA THR A 303 27.19 4.16 -18.42
C THR A 303 28.23 5.27 -18.31
N ASN A 304 27.99 6.46 -18.90
CA ASN A 304 28.98 7.54 -18.96
C ASN A 304 28.43 8.94 -18.67
N ARG A 305 27.13 9.08 -18.43
CA ARG A 305 26.42 10.35 -18.08
C ARG A 305 26.50 11.47 -19.13
N LYS A 306 27.03 11.20 -20.32
CA LYS A 306 27.01 12.16 -21.43
C LYS A 306 25.56 12.34 -21.91
N VAL A 307 25.27 13.53 -22.43
CA VAL A 307 23.99 13.85 -23.05
C VAL A 307 23.75 12.89 -24.22
N ALA A 308 22.57 12.26 -24.23
CA ALA A 308 22.11 11.39 -25.30
C ALA A 308 21.26 12.17 -26.29
N ASP A 309 20.19 12.81 -25.81
CA ASP A 309 19.28 13.61 -26.62
C ASP A 309 18.90 14.90 -25.87
N THR A 310 18.32 15.84 -26.59
CA THR A 310 17.76 17.08 -26.04
C THR A 310 16.35 17.28 -26.59
N PHE A 311 15.40 17.53 -25.70
CA PHE A 311 13.99 17.74 -26.00
C PHE A 311 13.52 19.07 -25.43
N LYS A 312 12.36 19.56 -25.87
CA LYS A 312 11.60 20.51 -25.05
C LYS A 312 10.90 19.75 -23.92
N ALA A 313 11.08 20.20 -22.68
CA ALA A 313 10.46 19.58 -21.52
C ALA A 313 8.92 19.59 -21.63
N ALA A 314 8.35 20.68 -22.15
CA ALA A 314 6.93 20.83 -22.39
C ALA A 314 6.39 19.80 -23.40
N ASP A 315 7.19 19.43 -24.41
CA ASP A 315 6.80 18.44 -25.41
C ASP A 315 6.83 17.02 -24.84
N LEU A 316 7.80 16.69 -23.98
CA LEU A 316 7.79 15.41 -23.24
C LEU A 316 6.57 15.32 -22.31
N MET A 317 6.26 16.41 -21.59
CA MET A 317 5.07 16.47 -20.73
C MET A 317 3.77 16.29 -21.52
N ARG A 318 3.68 16.92 -22.70
CA ARG A 318 2.52 16.75 -23.59
C ARG A 318 2.40 15.32 -24.11
N GLN A 319 3.50 14.69 -24.52
CA GLN A 319 3.50 13.29 -24.95
C GLN A 319 3.04 12.33 -23.83
N MET A 320 3.46 12.56 -22.59
CA MET A 320 2.98 11.78 -21.44
C MET A 320 1.46 11.92 -21.27
N ALA A 321 0.93 13.14 -21.32
CA ALA A 321 -0.51 13.39 -21.20
C ALA A 321 -1.31 12.78 -22.36
N GLU A 322 -0.80 12.85 -23.59
CA GLU A 322 -1.44 12.27 -24.78
C GLU A 322 -1.47 10.74 -24.72
N ALA A 323 -0.37 10.10 -24.33
CA ALA A 323 -0.33 8.64 -24.15
C ALA A 323 -1.29 8.20 -23.04
N ALA A 324 -1.31 8.92 -21.90
CA ALA A 324 -2.21 8.63 -20.79
C ALA A 324 -3.69 8.81 -21.16
N TYR A 325 -4.01 9.77 -22.04
CA TYR A 325 -5.36 9.93 -22.57
C TYR A 325 -5.79 8.73 -23.43
N ILE A 326 -4.86 8.11 -24.15
CA ILE A 326 -5.13 6.97 -25.05
C ILE A 326 -5.37 5.68 -24.27
N CYS A 327 -4.52 5.37 -23.28
CA CYS A 327 -4.54 4.05 -22.62
C CYS A 327 -4.45 4.08 -21.08
N GLY A 328 -4.45 5.26 -20.45
CA GLY A 328 -4.32 5.42 -19.00
C GLY A 328 -2.88 5.43 -18.47
N ASP A 329 -1.87 5.27 -19.34
CA ASP A 329 -0.45 5.23 -19.00
C ASP A 329 0.39 6.15 -19.93
N PRO A 330 1.53 6.70 -19.45
CA PRO A 330 2.11 6.48 -18.13
C PRO A 330 1.50 7.38 -17.05
N GLY A 331 1.46 6.88 -15.81
CA GLY A 331 1.32 7.71 -14.61
C GLY A 331 2.56 8.59 -14.37
N ILE A 332 2.47 9.55 -13.45
CA ILE A 332 3.59 10.42 -13.07
C ILE A 332 3.92 10.26 -11.58
N GLN A 333 5.21 10.18 -11.25
CA GLN A 333 5.73 10.18 -9.88
C GLN A 333 6.74 11.32 -9.71
N PHE A 334 6.63 12.07 -8.60
CA PHE A 334 7.48 13.23 -8.32
C PHE A 334 8.68 12.83 -7.46
N ASP A 335 9.81 12.54 -8.09
CA ASP A 335 11.03 12.03 -7.45
C ASP A 335 11.56 12.94 -6.34
N THR A 336 11.60 14.25 -6.61
CA THR A 336 12.11 15.25 -5.67
C THR A 336 11.27 15.26 -4.40
N THR A 337 9.93 15.36 -4.54
CA THR A 337 9.01 15.30 -3.40
C THR A 337 9.11 13.97 -2.66
N VAL A 338 9.11 12.83 -3.38
CA VAL A 338 9.22 11.51 -2.75
C VAL A 338 10.48 11.40 -1.90
N ASN A 339 11.63 11.88 -2.37
CA ASN A 339 12.88 11.80 -1.62
C ASN A 339 13.05 12.90 -0.56
N GLU A 340 12.38 14.05 -0.69
CA GLU A 340 12.31 15.05 0.38
C GLU A 340 11.60 14.52 1.62
N TRP A 341 10.58 13.67 1.41
CA TRP A 341 9.81 13.02 2.46
C TRP A 341 10.32 11.62 2.84
N ASN A 342 11.54 11.24 2.41
CA ASN A 342 12.14 9.96 2.74
C ASN A 342 12.67 9.96 4.20
N PRO A 343 12.05 9.23 5.12
CA PRO A 343 12.48 9.22 6.52
C PRO A 343 13.77 8.41 6.73
N CYS A 344 14.19 7.63 5.74
CA CYS A 344 15.38 6.79 5.74
C CYS A 344 16.45 7.22 4.71
N SER A 345 16.56 8.52 4.45
CA SER A 345 17.43 9.07 3.41
C SER A 345 18.93 8.83 3.61
N ASN A 346 19.39 8.47 4.82
CA ASN A 346 20.80 8.09 5.05
C ASN A 346 21.07 6.63 4.68
N THR A 347 20.03 5.80 4.53
CA THR A 347 20.18 4.42 4.05
C THR A 347 20.30 4.39 2.54
N ASP A 348 19.25 4.84 1.84
CA ASP A 348 19.21 4.88 0.37
C ASP A 348 18.09 5.82 -0.10
N ARG A 349 18.09 6.12 -1.40
CA ARG A 349 17.00 6.82 -2.08
C ARG A 349 15.81 5.90 -2.29
N ILE A 350 14.62 6.50 -2.41
CA ILE A 350 13.42 5.82 -2.86
C ILE A 350 13.45 5.85 -4.40
N ASN A 351 13.73 4.71 -5.02
CA ASN A 351 13.85 4.62 -6.49
C ASN A 351 12.56 4.17 -7.17
N ALA A 352 11.69 3.47 -6.46
CA ALA A 352 10.48 2.89 -7.03
C ALA A 352 9.26 3.08 -6.11
N SER A 353 8.14 2.48 -6.51
CA SER A 353 6.92 2.33 -5.72
C SER A 353 6.35 0.95 -6.02
N ASN A 354 5.37 0.51 -5.25
CA ASN A 354 4.57 -0.67 -5.54
C ASN A 354 3.55 -0.46 -6.71
N PRO A 355 2.79 -1.50 -7.15
CA PRO A 355 1.89 -1.43 -8.32
C PRO A 355 0.85 -0.32 -8.33
N CYS A 356 0.40 0.12 -7.15
CA CYS A 356 -0.68 1.10 -6.98
C CYS A 356 -0.15 2.50 -6.59
N SER A 357 1.17 2.68 -6.56
CA SER A 357 1.86 3.94 -6.31
C SER A 357 1.63 4.57 -4.91
N GLU A 358 1.18 3.81 -3.92
CA GLU A 358 0.90 4.26 -2.56
C GLU A 358 2.00 3.92 -1.55
N TYR A 359 2.87 2.94 -1.87
CA TYR A 359 3.98 2.53 -1.03
C TYR A 359 5.31 3.00 -1.63
N MET A 360 5.84 4.09 -1.06
CA MET A 360 7.11 4.73 -1.43
C MET A 360 8.18 4.46 -0.37
N PHE A 361 9.02 3.46 -0.58
CA PHE A 361 10.10 3.11 0.36
C PHE A 361 11.36 2.63 -0.36
N LEU A 362 12.36 2.20 0.41
CA LEU A 362 13.58 1.60 -0.08
C LEU A 362 13.30 0.41 -1.01
N ASP A 363 14.20 0.17 -1.96
CA ASP A 363 14.11 -1.00 -2.80
C ASP A 363 14.24 -2.30 -1.99
N ASP A 364 13.77 -3.40 -2.57
CA ASP A 364 13.76 -4.73 -1.95
C ASP A 364 13.04 -4.68 -0.60
N SER A 365 11.80 -4.19 -0.60
CA SER A 365 10.98 -4.04 0.60
C SER A 365 9.54 -4.49 0.37
N ALA A 366 8.82 -4.76 1.45
CA ALA A 366 7.46 -5.29 1.43
C ALA A 366 6.49 -4.34 2.13
N CYS A 367 5.22 -4.31 1.71
CA CYS A 367 4.20 -3.49 2.34
C CYS A 367 3.11 -4.35 3.01
N ASN A 368 2.98 -4.19 4.34
CA ASN A 368 1.90 -4.76 5.13
C ASN A 368 0.75 -3.75 5.25
N LEU A 369 -0.38 -4.06 4.62
CA LEU A 369 -1.46 -3.08 4.38
C LEU A 369 -2.70 -3.34 5.25
N ALA A 370 -3.33 -2.26 5.72
CA ALA A 370 -4.65 -2.26 6.33
C ALA A 370 -5.41 -0.97 5.98
N SER A 371 -6.74 -1.00 6.07
CA SER A 371 -7.57 0.16 5.81
C SER A 371 -8.67 0.32 6.85
N LEU A 372 -8.87 1.55 7.33
CA LEU A 372 -9.99 1.93 8.21
C LEU A 372 -11.21 2.35 7.39
N ASN A 373 -12.40 1.95 7.81
CA ASN A 373 -13.65 2.34 7.18
C ASN A 373 -14.18 3.64 7.82
N LEU A 374 -13.98 4.79 7.15
CA LEU A 374 -14.32 6.10 7.70
C LEU A 374 -15.80 6.25 8.08
N MET A 375 -16.70 5.53 7.42
CA MET A 375 -18.13 5.57 7.73
C MET A 375 -18.50 4.95 9.09
N LYS A 376 -17.61 4.14 9.67
CA LYS A 376 -17.82 3.51 10.98
C LYS A 376 -17.43 4.40 12.16
N PHE A 377 -16.76 5.50 11.90
CA PHE A 377 -16.34 6.49 12.90
C PHE A 377 -17.25 7.71 12.86
N ARG A 378 -18.53 7.50 12.55
CA ARG A 378 -19.55 8.54 12.60
C ARG A 378 -20.41 8.33 13.84
N THR A 379 -20.65 9.40 14.58
CA THR A 379 -21.61 9.41 15.69
C THR A 379 -23.04 9.31 15.13
N VAL A 380 -24.01 9.11 16.02
CA VAL A 380 -25.43 9.06 15.65
C VAL A 380 -25.90 10.41 15.10
N GLU A 381 -25.29 11.49 15.61
CA GLU A 381 -25.48 12.87 15.21
C GLU A 381 -24.77 13.20 13.88
N GLY A 382 -23.94 12.29 13.38
CA GLY A 382 -23.26 12.39 12.09
C GLY A 382 -21.86 13.02 12.14
N GLU A 383 -21.39 13.41 13.33
CA GLU A 383 -20.04 13.93 13.59
C GLU A 383 -18.99 12.81 13.51
N PHE A 384 -17.70 13.16 13.45
CA PHE A 384 -16.62 12.18 13.39
C PHE A 384 -16.09 11.85 14.78
N ASP A 385 -16.16 10.58 15.18
CA ASP A 385 -15.67 10.10 16.48
C ASP A 385 -14.14 9.93 16.43
N VAL A 386 -13.45 11.02 16.77
CA VAL A 386 -11.98 11.11 16.84
C VAL A 386 -11.39 10.04 17.75
N ASP A 387 -11.97 9.81 18.93
CA ASP A 387 -11.42 8.89 19.91
C ASP A 387 -11.57 7.43 19.46
N SER A 388 -12.71 7.08 18.87
CA SER A 388 -12.91 5.75 18.26
C SER A 388 -11.95 5.54 17.09
N PHE A 389 -11.75 6.55 16.26
CA PHE A 389 -10.80 6.46 15.15
C PHE A 389 -9.37 6.24 15.63
N LYS A 390 -8.90 7.02 16.62
CA LYS A 390 -7.58 6.85 17.23
C LYS A 390 -7.40 5.45 17.83
N HIS A 391 -8.39 4.99 18.61
CA HIS A 391 -8.36 3.67 19.21
C HIS A 391 -8.27 2.53 18.17
N ALA A 392 -9.01 2.64 17.06
CA ALA A 392 -8.90 1.67 15.98
C ALA A 392 -7.54 1.71 15.28
N VAL A 393 -6.98 2.90 15.06
CA VAL A 393 -5.62 3.09 14.52
C VAL A 393 -4.59 2.39 15.42
N GLU A 394 -4.67 2.59 16.74
CA GLU A 394 -3.77 1.97 17.72
C GLU A 394 -3.78 0.44 17.65
N ILE A 395 -4.96 -0.17 17.68
CA ILE A 395 -5.07 -1.64 17.65
C ILE A 395 -4.60 -2.19 16.29
N VAL A 396 -4.98 -1.55 15.18
CA VAL A 396 -4.66 -2.05 13.83
C VAL A 396 -3.18 -1.87 13.51
N ILE A 397 -2.54 -0.76 13.92
CA ILE A 397 -1.10 -0.55 13.63
C ILE A 397 -0.25 -1.54 14.41
N THR A 398 -0.61 -1.80 15.67
CA THR A 398 0.04 -2.83 16.47
C THR A 398 -0.15 -4.21 15.86
N ALA A 399 -1.35 -4.53 15.36
CA ALA A 399 -1.58 -5.78 14.66
C ALA A 399 -0.70 -5.91 13.41
N GLN A 400 -0.60 -4.87 12.58
CA GLN A 400 0.27 -4.84 11.39
C GLN A 400 1.76 -5.02 11.76
N GLU A 401 2.22 -4.37 12.82
CA GLU A 401 3.59 -4.48 13.32
C GLU A 401 3.92 -5.90 13.80
N ILE A 402 2.99 -6.57 14.50
CA ILE A 402 3.17 -7.96 14.94
C ILE A 402 3.35 -8.92 13.75
N LEU A 403 2.71 -8.63 12.60
CA LEU A 403 2.83 -9.47 11.40
C LEU A 403 4.27 -9.50 10.85
N VAL A 404 5.05 -8.44 11.02
CA VAL A 404 6.37 -8.27 10.36
C VAL A 404 7.31 -9.43 10.67
N ASP A 405 7.41 -9.84 11.94
CA ASP A 405 8.35 -10.90 12.35
C ASP A 405 7.85 -12.33 12.12
N ASN A 406 6.57 -12.47 11.77
CA ASN A 406 5.92 -13.77 11.59
C ASN A 406 5.55 -14.03 10.12
N ALA A 407 5.71 -13.04 9.24
CA ALA A 407 5.49 -13.17 7.82
C ALA A 407 6.66 -13.89 7.12
N SER A 408 6.38 -14.57 6.02
CA SER A 408 7.40 -15.03 5.08
C SER A 408 7.66 -13.99 3.98
N TYR A 409 8.91 -13.95 3.53
CA TYR A 409 9.39 -13.02 2.51
C TYR A 409 10.04 -13.79 1.35
N PRO A 410 9.90 -13.30 0.11
CA PRO A 410 10.26 -14.06 -1.10
C PRO A 410 11.77 -14.14 -1.36
N THR A 411 12.55 -13.18 -0.87
CA THR A 411 14.00 -13.08 -1.09
C THR A 411 14.71 -12.68 0.20
N PRO A 412 15.99 -13.07 0.39
CA PRO A 412 16.75 -12.66 1.56
C PRO A 412 16.90 -11.14 1.73
N ALA A 413 16.93 -10.39 0.61
CA ALA A 413 17.03 -8.94 0.64
C ALA A 413 15.73 -8.30 1.18
N ILE A 414 14.58 -8.75 0.68
CA ILE A 414 13.26 -8.30 1.14
C ILE A 414 13.04 -8.69 2.59
N GLU A 415 13.39 -9.92 2.98
CA GLU A 415 13.31 -10.39 4.36
C GLU A 415 14.12 -9.48 5.30
N LYS A 416 15.39 -9.26 4.96
CA LYS A 416 16.29 -8.41 5.74
C LYS A 416 15.72 -6.99 5.90
N ASN A 417 15.33 -6.35 4.80
CA ASN A 417 14.81 -4.98 4.85
C ASN A 417 13.46 -4.89 5.60
N SER A 418 12.60 -5.90 5.45
CA SER A 418 11.33 -5.94 6.17
C SER A 418 11.52 -6.04 7.69
N HIS A 419 12.50 -6.81 8.17
CA HIS A 419 12.84 -6.82 9.60
C HIS A 419 13.61 -5.58 10.06
N ASP A 420 14.52 -5.05 9.23
CA ASP A 420 15.39 -3.93 9.60
C ASP A 420 14.64 -2.59 9.66
N TYR A 421 13.64 -2.40 8.80
CA TYR A 421 12.89 -1.14 8.65
C TYR A 421 11.40 -1.25 9.00
N ARG A 422 10.84 -2.46 8.99
CA ARG A 422 9.46 -2.72 9.46
C ARG A 422 8.40 -1.84 8.79
N PRO A 423 8.41 -1.71 7.45
CA PRO A 423 7.48 -0.86 6.72
C PRO A 423 6.03 -1.38 6.79
N LEU A 424 5.11 -0.48 7.10
CA LEU A 424 3.67 -0.70 7.12
C LEU A 424 2.97 0.30 6.20
N GLY A 425 1.71 0.04 5.85
CA GLY A 425 0.85 0.99 5.16
C GLY A 425 -0.59 0.91 5.70
N MET A 426 -0.97 1.91 6.49
CA MET A 426 -2.30 2.10 7.03
C MET A 426 -3.00 3.20 6.24
N GLY A 427 -4.08 2.81 5.56
CA GLY A 427 -4.93 3.74 4.81
C GLY A 427 -6.35 3.78 5.34
N TYR A 428 -7.24 4.34 4.54
CA TYR A 428 -8.67 4.35 4.82
C TYR A 428 -9.50 4.21 3.55
N ALA A 429 -10.75 3.78 3.72
CA ALA A 429 -11.76 3.68 2.68
C ALA A 429 -12.97 4.56 3.03
N ASN A 430 -13.84 4.78 2.03
CA ASN A 430 -15.10 5.52 2.17
C ASN A 430 -14.96 7.02 2.50
N LEU A 431 -13.85 7.67 2.16
CA LEU A 431 -13.71 9.13 2.28
C LEU A 431 -14.80 9.88 1.51
N GLY A 432 -15.04 9.50 0.24
CA GLY A 432 -16.11 10.10 -0.56
C GLY A 432 -17.49 9.92 0.07
N ALA A 433 -17.80 8.74 0.60
CA ALA A 433 -19.06 8.49 1.29
C ALA A 433 -19.20 9.32 2.58
N LEU A 434 -18.11 9.47 3.34
CA LEU A 434 -18.10 10.32 4.53
C LEU A 434 -18.39 11.78 4.15
N LEU A 435 -17.66 12.33 3.19
CA LEU A 435 -17.87 13.72 2.72
C LEU A 435 -19.30 13.93 2.19
N MET A 436 -19.82 13.00 1.39
CA MET A 436 -21.21 13.06 0.92
C MET A 436 -22.21 13.04 2.08
N SER A 437 -21.99 12.21 3.10
CA SER A 437 -22.88 12.13 4.28
C SER A 437 -22.89 13.40 5.13
N LEU A 438 -21.85 14.23 5.02
CA LEU A 438 -21.71 15.53 5.66
C LEU A 438 -22.20 16.68 4.77
N GLY A 439 -22.65 16.40 3.54
CA GLY A 439 -23.01 17.42 2.56
C GLY A 439 -21.82 18.22 2.05
N ILE A 440 -20.61 17.66 2.08
CA ILE A 440 -19.37 18.33 1.65
C ILE A 440 -18.99 17.82 0.24
N PRO A 441 -18.91 18.70 -0.78
CA PRO A 441 -18.46 18.30 -2.11
C PRO A 441 -17.00 17.84 -2.11
N TYR A 442 -16.69 16.79 -2.87
CA TYR A 442 -15.37 16.15 -2.86
C TYR A 442 -14.22 17.11 -3.26
N ASP A 443 -14.43 17.93 -4.30
CA ASP A 443 -13.44 18.91 -4.79
C ASP A 443 -13.58 20.30 -4.15
N SER A 444 -14.31 20.42 -3.03
CA SER A 444 -14.37 21.67 -2.28
C SER A 444 -13.13 21.87 -1.41
N GLU A 445 -12.82 23.13 -1.09
CA GLU A 445 -11.77 23.47 -0.12
C GLU A 445 -12.04 22.81 1.23
N LYS A 446 -13.30 22.87 1.70
CA LYS A 446 -13.75 22.16 2.89
C LYS A 446 -13.49 20.64 2.81
N GLY A 447 -13.77 20.01 1.68
CA GLY A 447 -13.50 18.59 1.43
C GLY A 447 -12.02 18.24 1.53
N ARG A 448 -11.15 19.08 0.93
CA ARG A 448 -9.68 18.93 1.04
C ARG A 448 -9.19 19.12 2.47
N ASN A 449 -9.65 20.15 3.17
CA ASN A 449 -9.25 20.44 4.56
C ASN A 449 -9.68 19.31 5.51
N TYR A 450 -10.90 18.80 5.35
CA TYR A 450 -11.43 17.70 6.15
C TYR A 450 -10.65 16.40 5.90
N SER A 451 -10.34 16.11 4.63
CA SER A 451 -9.51 14.96 4.25
C SER A 451 -8.11 15.06 4.86
N ALA A 452 -7.48 16.24 4.76
CA ALA A 452 -6.17 16.49 5.35
C ALA A 452 -6.16 16.27 6.87
N ALA A 453 -7.21 16.70 7.59
CA ALA A 453 -7.31 16.50 9.02
C ALA A 453 -7.42 15.01 9.40
N ILE A 454 -8.21 14.22 8.66
CA ILE A 454 -8.31 12.76 8.87
C ILE A 454 -6.96 12.07 8.59
N SER A 455 -6.32 12.37 7.46
CA SER A 455 -5.02 11.77 7.14
C SER A 455 -3.97 12.13 8.18
N ALA A 456 -3.90 13.41 8.59
CA ALA A 456 -2.96 13.87 9.59
C ALA A 456 -3.21 13.21 10.96
N LEU A 457 -4.47 13.07 11.39
CA LEU A 457 -4.82 12.38 12.62
C LEU A 457 -4.39 10.91 12.59
N MET A 458 -4.70 10.19 11.52
CA MET A 458 -4.35 8.78 11.36
C MET A 458 -2.83 8.57 11.43
N SER A 459 -2.10 9.27 10.56
CA SER A 459 -0.66 9.11 10.42
C SER A 459 0.09 9.55 11.68
N GLY A 460 -0.27 10.72 12.24
CA GLY A 460 0.37 11.23 13.45
C GLY A 460 0.14 10.29 14.64
N HIS A 461 -1.09 9.79 14.81
CA HIS A 461 -1.39 8.89 15.92
C HIS A 461 -0.70 7.53 15.73
N ALA A 462 -0.68 6.99 14.52
CA ALA A 462 0.02 5.74 14.24
C ALA A 462 1.54 5.83 14.50
N TYR A 463 2.20 6.94 14.15
CA TYR A 463 3.60 7.17 14.52
C TYR A 463 3.81 7.33 16.03
N ALA A 464 2.88 7.96 16.75
CA ALA A 464 2.94 8.02 18.21
C ALA A 464 2.87 6.61 18.83
N ILE A 465 1.96 5.75 18.35
CA ILE A 465 1.88 4.35 18.78
C ILE A 465 3.16 3.58 18.42
N SER A 466 3.71 3.77 17.22
CA SER A 466 4.99 3.16 16.83
C SER A 466 6.14 3.53 17.79
N SER A 467 6.17 4.76 18.28
CA SER A 467 7.14 5.19 19.30
C SER A 467 6.89 4.55 20.67
N LEU A 468 5.63 4.34 21.06
CA LEU A 468 5.28 3.61 22.29
C LEU A 468 5.63 2.13 22.20
N ILE A 469 5.51 1.51 21.03
CA ILE A 469 6.02 0.16 20.78
C ILE A 469 7.55 0.15 20.87
N ALA A 470 8.23 1.15 20.30
CA ALA A 470 9.69 1.28 20.39
C ALA A 470 10.18 1.45 21.84
N LYS A 471 9.43 2.14 22.69
CA LYS A 471 9.72 2.21 24.14
C LYS A 471 9.82 0.82 24.78
N ARG A 472 9.01 -0.15 24.34
CA ARG A 472 8.98 -1.52 24.86
C ARG A 472 10.00 -2.44 24.18
N LEU A 473 10.10 -2.36 22.86
CA LEU A 473 10.80 -3.35 22.02
C LEU A 473 12.06 -2.82 21.33
N GLY A 474 12.38 -1.55 21.52
CA GLY A 474 13.40 -0.80 20.78
C GLY A 474 12.91 -0.33 19.41
N PRO A 475 13.52 0.73 18.86
CA PRO A 475 13.21 1.22 17.52
C PRO A 475 13.61 0.21 16.42
N PHE A 476 13.18 0.43 15.18
CA PHE A 476 13.66 -0.37 14.05
C PHE A 476 15.19 -0.27 13.91
N ARG A 477 15.82 -1.31 13.35
CA ARG A 477 17.29 -1.43 13.33
C ARG A 477 17.96 -0.27 12.60
N GLY A 478 17.37 0.18 11.50
CA GLY A 478 17.86 1.32 10.72
C GLY A 478 17.67 2.70 11.35
N TYR A 479 17.01 2.82 12.51
CA TYR A 479 16.62 4.13 13.06
C TYR A 479 17.82 4.97 13.48
N ALA A 480 18.81 4.40 14.17
CA ALA A 480 19.95 5.16 14.68
C ALA A 480 20.71 5.89 13.55
N SER A 481 20.87 5.26 12.39
CA SER A 481 21.50 5.89 11.22
C SER A 481 20.63 6.95 10.56
N ASN A 482 19.31 6.89 10.77
CA ASN A 482 18.32 7.75 10.14
C ASN A 482 17.61 8.70 11.12
N GLU A 483 18.01 8.77 12.38
CA GLU A 483 17.29 9.52 13.42
C GLU A 483 17.03 10.98 13.00
N LYS A 484 18.06 11.65 12.49
CA LYS A 484 17.96 13.03 12.03
C LYS A 484 17.00 13.22 10.84
N PRO A 485 17.15 12.54 9.69
CA PRO A 485 16.18 12.68 8.60
C PRO A 485 14.78 12.22 9.00
N PHE A 486 14.67 11.18 9.83
CA PHE A 486 13.39 10.68 10.33
C PHE A 486 12.64 11.74 11.14
N LEU A 487 13.27 12.32 12.16
CA LEU A 487 12.68 13.38 12.98
C LEU A 487 12.39 14.64 12.16
N ASN A 488 13.20 14.92 11.12
CA ASN A 488 12.90 16.00 10.17
C ASN A 488 11.58 15.76 9.43
N VAL A 489 11.36 14.56 8.87
CA VAL A 489 10.11 14.21 8.18
C VAL A 489 8.92 14.25 9.15
N ILE A 490 9.06 13.74 10.38
CA ILE A 490 8.02 13.88 11.42
C ILE A 490 7.72 15.35 11.72
N GLY A 491 8.75 16.20 11.81
CA GLY A 491 8.62 17.65 11.98
C GLY A 491 7.94 18.35 10.80
N MET A 492 8.20 17.90 9.57
CA MET A 492 7.54 18.39 8.35
C MET A 492 6.04 18.06 8.36
N HIS A 493 5.67 16.81 8.68
CA HIS A 493 4.26 16.44 8.83
C HIS A 493 3.56 17.27 9.90
N ARG A 494 4.20 17.41 11.07
CA ARG A 494 3.71 18.28 12.16
C ARG A 494 3.48 19.71 11.66
N SER A 495 4.46 20.30 10.98
CA SER A 495 4.35 21.66 10.43
C SER A 495 3.15 21.80 9.48
N HIS A 496 2.90 20.81 8.64
CA HIS A 496 1.75 20.81 7.74
C HIS A 496 0.42 20.59 8.46
N ALA A 497 0.36 19.75 9.50
CA ALA A 497 -0.84 19.57 10.30
C ALA A 497 -1.30 20.89 10.95
N TYR A 498 -0.36 21.72 11.39
CA TYR A 498 -0.65 23.06 11.94
C TYR A 498 -1.12 24.09 10.90
N LYS A 499 -0.91 23.82 9.60
CA LYS A 499 -1.38 24.69 8.50
C LYS A 499 -2.80 24.35 8.04
N ILE A 500 -3.40 23.27 8.52
CA ILE A 500 -4.78 22.90 8.17
C ILE A 500 -5.72 24.02 8.67
N PRO A 501 -6.57 24.60 7.79
CA PRO A 501 -7.52 25.63 8.18
C PRO A 501 -8.48 25.15 9.29
N ARG A 502 -8.70 25.99 10.31
CA ARG A 502 -9.52 25.65 11.48
C ARG A 502 -11.00 25.97 11.31
N ASP A 503 -11.35 26.87 10.39
CA ASP A 503 -12.71 27.40 10.28
C ASP A 503 -13.66 26.45 9.52
N ASP A 504 -13.12 25.56 8.67
CA ASP A 504 -13.90 24.68 7.78
C ASP A 504 -14.02 23.23 8.27
N VAL A 505 -13.32 22.88 9.34
CA VAL A 505 -13.23 21.49 9.83
C VAL A 505 -13.60 21.48 11.32
N PRO A 506 -14.28 20.42 11.83
CA PRO A 506 -14.55 20.29 13.25
C PRO A 506 -13.30 20.52 14.09
N ARG A 507 -13.45 21.37 15.11
CA ARG A 507 -12.33 21.90 15.90
C ARG A 507 -11.58 20.78 16.63
N ASP A 508 -12.33 19.84 17.20
CA ASP A 508 -11.83 18.64 17.85
C ASP A 508 -10.97 17.78 16.92
N LEU A 509 -11.40 17.59 15.65
CA LEU A 509 -10.66 16.82 14.65
C LEU A 509 -9.33 17.49 14.28
N VAL A 510 -9.31 18.80 13.99
CA VAL A 510 -8.06 19.51 13.64
C VAL A 510 -7.11 19.60 14.83
N GLU A 511 -7.63 19.88 16.03
CA GLU A 511 -6.82 19.91 17.25
C GLU A 511 -6.24 18.53 17.56
N ALA A 512 -7.01 17.45 17.38
CA ALA A 512 -6.51 16.09 17.54
C ALA A 512 -5.44 15.74 16.50
N ALA A 513 -5.61 16.15 15.25
CA ALA A 513 -4.62 15.93 14.20
C ALA A 513 -3.28 16.60 14.54
N ALA A 514 -3.29 17.88 14.93
CA ALA A 514 -2.09 18.60 15.34
C ALA A 514 -1.44 17.97 16.59
N LYS A 515 -2.26 17.66 17.61
CA LYS A 515 -1.80 17.04 18.85
C LYS A 515 -1.16 15.67 18.62
N SER A 516 -1.70 14.86 17.71
CA SER A 516 -1.12 13.55 17.39
C SER A 516 0.29 13.66 16.79
N TRP A 517 0.57 14.71 16.02
CA TRP A 517 1.94 14.98 15.54
C TRP A 517 2.86 15.59 16.61
N ASP A 518 2.34 16.37 17.56
CA ASP A 518 3.10 16.77 18.76
C ASP A 518 3.50 15.55 19.60
N GLU A 519 2.57 14.62 19.79
CA GLU A 519 2.79 13.36 20.50
C GLU A 519 3.83 12.50 19.76
N ALA A 520 3.67 12.31 18.44
CA ALA A 520 4.61 11.55 17.63
C ALA A 520 6.04 12.09 17.72
N LEU A 521 6.21 13.41 17.59
CA LEU A 521 7.53 14.04 17.69
C LEU A 521 8.10 13.93 19.12
N SER A 522 7.31 14.29 20.14
CA SER A 522 7.78 14.24 21.53
C SER A 522 8.12 12.82 22.01
N LEU A 523 7.42 11.80 21.53
CA LEU A 523 7.71 10.41 21.87
C LEU A 523 8.90 9.90 21.04
N GLY A 524 8.93 10.22 19.74
CA GLY A 524 10.01 9.86 18.82
C GLY A 524 11.38 10.35 19.26
N GLU A 525 11.47 11.59 19.75
CA GLU A 525 12.71 12.15 20.33
C GLU A 525 13.21 11.38 21.56
N ARG A 526 12.33 10.66 22.27
CA ARG A 526 12.69 9.93 23.50
C ARG A 526 12.95 8.45 23.27
N PHE A 527 12.15 7.83 22.41
CA PHE A 527 12.10 6.36 22.29
C PHE A 527 12.43 5.87 20.87
N GLY A 528 12.56 6.78 19.91
CA GLY A 528 12.60 6.44 18.49
C GLY A 528 11.27 5.91 17.98
N PHE A 529 11.30 5.27 16.82
CA PHE A 529 10.12 4.67 16.17
C PHE A 529 10.36 3.21 15.87
N ARG A 530 9.29 2.40 15.96
CA ARG A 530 9.36 0.98 15.65
C ARG A 530 9.23 0.71 14.15
N ASN A 531 8.65 1.64 13.38
CA ASN A 531 8.33 1.45 11.98
C ASN A 531 8.90 2.59 11.15
N ALA A 532 9.61 2.25 10.07
CA ALA A 532 10.20 3.26 9.20
C ALA A 532 9.18 3.96 8.29
N GLN A 533 8.08 3.27 7.98
CA GLN A 533 6.95 3.76 7.21
C GLN A 533 5.65 3.19 7.78
N ILE A 534 4.59 3.99 7.80
CA ILE A 534 3.34 3.63 8.49
C ILE A 534 2.09 3.79 7.65
N SER A 535 1.93 4.89 6.91
CA SER A 535 0.65 5.28 6.30
C SER A 535 0.83 6.06 5.02
#